data_AF-A0A4Y7XGN5-F1
#
_entry.id   AF-A0A4Y7XGN5-F1
#
_cell.length_a   1.000
_cell.length_b   1.000
_cell.length_c   1.000
_cell.angle_alpha   90.00
_cell.angle_beta   90.00
_cell.angle_gamma   90.00
#
_symmetry.space_group_name_H-M   'P 1'
#
loop_
_entity.id
_entity.type
_entity.pdbx_description
1 polymer ?
#
loop_
_entity_poly.entity_id
_entity_poly.type
_entity_poly.pdbx_seq_one_letter_code
_entity_poly.pdbx_strand_id
1 'polypeptide(L)'
;MSGLPISEEKILDSINKAYDRMSIAQRKLWEVIKVSPQKWQQEPYGDEGEGFWVVAIFGNSVIWFNDIEEGYNTSSYSIFGTINEYRCNQDELEWQIQNVINQIKDGYDSAGYSDLVNSN
;
A
#
# COMPACT_ATOMS: atom_id res chain seq x y z
N MET A 1 -15.57 -10.21 -9.25
CA MET A 1 -15.14 -11.62 -9.14
C MET A 1 -13.70 -11.56 -8.63
N SER A 2 -13.28 -12.08 -7.48
CA SER A 2 -13.98 -12.80 -6.40
C SER A 2 -14.69 -11.82 -5.44
N GLY A 3 -15.90 -12.17 -4.96
CA GLY A 3 -16.69 -11.29 -4.08
C GLY A 3 -16.41 -11.47 -2.59
N LEU A 4 -15.25 -12.04 -2.23
CA LEU A 4 -14.88 -12.30 -0.85
C LEU A 4 -13.53 -11.65 -0.55
N PRO A 5 -13.41 -10.96 0.60
CA PRO A 5 -12.17 -10.34 0.99
C PRO A 5 -11.03 -11.36 1.06
N ILE A 6 -9.85 -10.96 0.62
CA ILE A 6 -8.64 -11.78 0.78
C ILE A 6 -8.36 -12.00 2.28
N SER A 7 -8.01 -13.23 2.66
CA SER A 7 -7.67 -13.55 4.05
C SER A 7 -6.29 -13.00 4.43
N GLU A 8 -6.06 -12.81 5.73
CA GLU A 8 -4.75 -12.40 6.25
C GLU A 8 -3.64 -13.37 5.82
N GLU A 9 -3.90 -14.69 5.87
CA GLU A 9 -2.94 -15.72 5.43
C GLU A 9 -2.52 -15.52 3.96
N LYS A 10 -3.47 -15.22 3.08
CA LYS A 10 -3.18 -14.97 1.66
C LYS A 10 -2.40 -13.67 1.45
N ILE A 11 -2.67 -12.64 2.25
CA ILE A 11 -1.88 -11.41 2.25
C ILE A 11 -0.45 -11.68 2.71
N LEU A 12 -0.26 -12.45 3.77
CA LEU A 12 1.07 -12.82 4.26
C LEU A 12 1.85 -13.63 3.21
N ASP A 13 1.20 -14.58 2.52
CA ASP A 13 1.80 -15.31 1.40
C ASP A 13 2.16 -14.38 0.23
N SER A 14 1.29 -13.43 -0.11
CA SER A 14 1.55 -12.41 -1.13
C SER A 14 2.77 -11.54 -0.78
N ILE A 15 2.86 -11.08 0.47
CA ILE A 15 4.00 -10.31 1.00
C ILE A 15 5.29 -11.14 0.91
N ASN A 16 5.26 -12.41 1.33
CA ASN A 16 6.44 -13.28 1.29
C ASN A 16 6.95 -13.48 -0.14
N LYS A 17 6.05 -13.71 -1.10
CA LYS A 17 6.39 -13.82 -2.52
C LYS A 17 7.02 -12.54 -3.05
N ALA A 18 6.48 -11.37 -2.70
CA ALA A 18 7.06 -10.09 -3.10
C ALA A 18 8.44 -9.86 -2.46
N TYR A 19 8.59 -10.20 -1.18
CA TYR A 19 9.86 -10.09 -0.46
C TYR A 19 10.98 -10.91 -1.15
N ASP A 20 10.66 -12.09 -1.69
CA ASP A 20 11.61 -12.90 -2.45
C ASP A 20 12.11 -12.19 -3.72
N ARG A 21 11.27 -11.36 -4.36
CA ARG A 21 11.61 -10.57 -5.55
C ARG A 21 12.28 -9.24 -5.24
N MET A 22 12.15 -8.72 -4.01
CA MET A 22 12.78 -7.47 -3.59
C MET A 22 14.32 -7.54 -3.63
N SER A 23 14.93 -6.49 -4.16
CA SER A 23 16.34 -6.19 -4.01
C SER A 23 16.72 -5.93 -2.55
N ILE A 24 18.03 -5.94 -2.24
CA ILE A 24 18.54 -5.63 -0.90
C ILE A 24 18.08 -4.24 -0.41
N ALA A 25 18.04 -3.25 -1.30
CA ALA A 25 17.60 -1.90 -0.96
C ALA A 25 16.11 -1.86 -0.61
N GLN A 26 15.27 -2.54 -1.42
CA GLN A 26 13.84 -2.68 -1.15
C GLN A 26 13.59 -3.42 0.17
N ARG A 27 14.30 -4.52 0.45
CA ARG A 27 14.17 -5.24 1.72
C ARG A 27 14.53 -4.37 2.92
N LYS A 28 15.63 -3.61 2.84
CA LYS A 28 16.03 -2.69 3.93
C LYS A 28 14.96 -1.64 4.22
N LEU A 29 14.32 -1.08 3.19
CA LEU A 29 13.22 -0.15 3.38
C LEU A 29 11.98 -0.87 3.93
N TRP A 30 11.62 -2.02 3.37
CA TRP A 30 10.49 -2.83 3.81
C TRP A 30 10.57 -3.14 5.31
N GLU A 31 11.73 -3.55 5.81
CA GLU A 31 11.92 -3.88 7.23
C GLU A 31 11.64 -2.72 8.19
N VAL A 32 11.72 -1.47 7.73
CA VAL A 32 11.49 -0.29 8.57
C VAL A 32 10.10 0.32 8.42
N ILE A 33 9.40 0.07 7.31
CA ILE A 33 8.05 0.63 7.06
C ILE A 33 6.92 -0.39 7.21
N LYS A 34 7.24 -1.69 7.18
CA LYS A 34 6.22 -2.74 7.26
C LYS A 34 5.48 -2.69 8.60
N VAL A 35 4.20 -2.99 8.55
CA VAL A 35 3.36 -3.25 9.71
C VAL A 35 2.75 -4.64 9.58
N SER A 36 2.30 -5.22 10.68
CA SER A 36 1.40 -6.38 10.58
C SER A 36 0.20 -5.99 9.72
N PRO A 37 -0.22 -6.86 8.77
CA PRO A 37 -1.39 -6.59 7.95
C PRO A 37 -2.57 -6.20 8.83
N GLN A 38 -3.21 -5.07 8.51
CA GLN A 38 -4.35 -4.56 9.25
C GLN A 38 -5.37 -3.97 8.29
N LYS A 39 -6.65 -4.15 8.60
CA LYS A 39 -7.74 -3.62 7.79
C LYS A 39 -7.99 -2.16 8.09
N TRP A 40 -7.93 -1.31 7.06
CA TRP A 40 -8.25 0.12 7.13
C TRP A 40 -9.44 0.43 6.23
N GLN A 41 -10.31 1.32 6.67
CA GLN A 41 -11.49 1.75 5.90
C GLN A 41 -11.08 2.71 4.77
N GLN A 42 -11.85 2.72 3.68
CA GLN A 42 -11.67 3.69 2.60
C GLN A 42 -13.04 4.09 2.08
N GLU A 43 -13.60 5.19 2.55
CA GLU A 43 -14.95 5.60 2.14
C GLU A 43 -14.98 6.06 0.66
N PRO A 44 -16.00 5.68 -0.14
CA PRO A 44 -17.20 4.89 0.19
C PRO A 44 -17.07 3.37 -0.13
N TYR A 45 -15.86 2.83 -0.24
CA TYR A 45 -15.60 1.46 -0.70
C TYR A 45 -15.07 0.54 0.43
N GLY A 46 -15.23 -0.77 0.27
CA GLY A 46 -14.64 -1.74 1.21
C GLY A 46 -15.50 -2.07 2.44
N ASP A 47 -16.70 -1.51 2.58
CA ASP A 47 -17.65 -1.85 3.67
C ASP A 47 -17.95 -3.36 3.74
N GLU A 48 -18.15 -4.01 2.60
CA GLU A 48 -18.42 -5.45 2.51
C GLU A 48 -17.22 -6.32 2.92
N GLY A 49 -16.00 -5.75 2.92
CA GLY A 49 -14.76 -6.44 3.23
C GLY A 49 -14.05 -5.99 4.49
N GLU A 50 -14.73 -5.20 5.33
CA GLU A 50 -14.19 -4.55 6.51
C GLU A 50 -12.97 -3.64 6.21
N GLY A 51 -12.89 -3.11 4.99
CA GLY A 51 -11.81 -2.27 4.49
C GLY A 51 -10.75 -3.02 3.69
N PHE A 52 -9.61 -2.38 3.46
CA PHE A 52 -8.48 -2.90 2.69
C PHE A 52 -7.27 -3.22 3.56
N TRP A 53 -6.41 -4.14 3.12
CA TRP A 53 -5.25 -4.55 3.91
C TRP A 53 -4.09 -3.55 3.77
N VAL A 54 -3.83 -2.77 4.80
CA VAL A 54 -2.61 -1.96 4.93
C VAL A 54 -1.47 -2.83 5.43
N VAL A 55 -0.32 -2.74 4.76
CA VAL A 55 0.86 -3.58 5.00
C VAL A 55 2.13 -2.77 5.29
N ALA A 56 2.15 -1.47 5.00
CA ALA A 56 3.22 -0.56 5.39
C ALA A 56 2.70 0.86 5.64
N ILE A 57 3.41 1.59 6.50
CA ILE A 57 3.12 3.00 6.84
C ILE A 57 4.43 3.78 6.82
N PHE A 58 4.44 4.94 6.16
CA PHE A 58 5.61 5.82 6.08
C PHE A 58 5.15 7.27 5.90
N GLY A 59 5.65 8.18 6.74
CA GLY A 59 5.12 9.55 6.78
C GLY A 59 3.59 9.57 6.96
N ASN A 60 2.90 10.30 6.08
CA ASN A 60 1.43 10.34 5.98
C ASN A 60 0.88 9.46 4.85
N SER A 61 1.59 8.40 4.50
CA SER A 61 1.23 7.46 3.44
C SER A 61 1.19 6.01 3.93
N VAL A 62 0.39 5.21 3.23
CA VAL A 62 0.27 3.77 3.45
C VAL A 62 0.43 3.01 2.15
N ILE A 63 0.97 1.79 2.24
CA ILE A 63 0.86 0.79 1.17
C ILE A 63 -0.23 -0.19 1.57
N TRP A 64 -1.18 -0.42 0.67
CA TRP A 64 -2.34 -1.26 0.91
C TRP A 64 -2.64 -2.17 -0.28
N PHE A 65 -3.26 -3.31 -0.02
CA PHE A 65 -3.71 -4.25 -1.04
C PHE A 65 -5.19 -4.04 -1.32
N ASN A 66 -5.50 -3.79 -2.58
CA ASN A 66 -6.85 -3.72 -3.11
C ASN A 66 -7.27 -5.13 -3.55
N ASP A 67 -8.20 -5.74 -2.82
CA ASP A 67 -8.72 -7.09 -3.07
C ASP A 67 -9.76 -7.16 -4.19
N ILE A 68 -10.29 -6.02 -4.64
CA ILE A 68 -11.19 -5.93 -5.80
C ILE A 68 -10.37 -5.99 -7.10
N GLU A 69 -9.26 -5.26 -7.14
CA GLU A 69 -8.40 -5.11 -8.33
C GLU A 69 -7.17 -6.03 -8.31
N GLU A 70 -6.95 -6.71 -7.19
CA GLU A 70 -5.85 -7.65 -6.93
C GLU A 70 -4.45 -7.03 -7.07
N GLY A 71 -4.21 -5.87 -6.43
CA GLY A 71 -2.94 -5.16 -6.52
C GLY A 71 -2.59 -4.28 -5.32
N TYR A 72 -1.32 -3.91 -5.21
CA TYR A 72 -0.83 -2.99 -4.19
C TYR A 72 -0.91 -1.55 -4.66
N ASN A 73 -1.29 -0.67 -3.74
CA ASN A 73 -1.47 0.75 -3.98
C ASN A 73 -0.82 1.56 -2.86
N THR A 74 -0.46 2.80 -3.17
CA THR A 74 -0.02 3.79 -2.19
C THR A 74 -1.02 4.94 -2.18
N SER A 75 -1.43 5.34 -0.98
CA SER A 75 -2.35 6.47 -0.76
C SER A 75 -1.96 7.24 0.49
N SER A 76 -2.45 8.47 0.61
CA SER A 76 -2.29 9.26 1.83
C SER A 76 -3.30 8.83 2.91
N TYR A 77 -3.01 9.19 4.17
CA TYR A 77 -3.97 9.10 5.26
C TYR A 77 -3.89 10.32 6.17
N SER A 78 -5.05 10.80 6.58
CA SER A 78 -5.16 11.91 7.56
C SER A 78 -5.56 11.41 8.95
N ILE A 79 -6.20 10.24 9.01
CA ILE A 79 -6.67 9.59 10.25
C ILE A 79 -6.17 8.15 10.20
N PHE A 80 -5.50 7.70 11.27
CA PHE A 80 -5.04 6.33 11.36
C PHE A 80 -6.23 5.36 11.26
N GLY A 81 -6.14 4.36 10.38
CA GLY A 81 -7.25 3.45 10.11
C GLY A 81 -8.11 3.84 8.91
N THR A 82 -7.85 4.97 8.25
CA THR A 82 -8.62 5.45 7.09
C THR A 82 -7.71 5.85 5.94
N ILE A 83 -7.93 5.24 4.77
CA ILE A 83 -7.24 5.56 3.51
C ILE A 83 -7.99 6.71 2.84
N ASN A 84 -7.29 7.76 2.43
CA ASN A 84 -7.92 8.93 1.81
C ASN A 84 -8.35 8.64 0.35
N GLU A 85 -7.49 8.02 -0.46
CA GLU A 85 -7.75 7.81 -1.89
C GLU A 85 -7.85 6.32 -2.27
N TYR A 86 -8.94 5.95 -2.95
CA TYR A 86 -9.04 4.67 -3.65
C TYR A 86 -8.16 4.68 -4.91
N ARG A 87 -7.48 3.56 -5.17
CA ARG A 87 -6.68 3.34 -6.38
C ARG A 87 -6.94 1.92 -6.89
N CYS A 88 -6.90 1.76 -8.20
CA CYS A 88 -7.17 0.50 -8.88
C CYS A 88 -5.94 -0.08 -9.60
N ASN A 89 -4.74 0.21 -9.11
CA ASN A 89 -3.55 -0.33 -9.74
C ASN A 89 -3.40 -1.81 -9.39
N GLN A 90 -2.85 -2.55 -10.34
CA GLN A 90 -2.52 -3.97 -10.23
C GLN A 90 -1.01 -4.17 -9.98
N ASP A 91 -0.40 -3.24 -9.23
CA ASP A 91 1.04 -3.22 -9.03
C ASP A 91 1.46 -4.31 -8.03
N GLU A 92 2.66 -4.85 -8.23
CA GLU A 92 3.29 -5.71 -7.25
C GLU A 92 3.90 -4.88 -6.10
N LEU A 93 3.98 -5.48 -4.90
CA LEU A 93 4.43 -4.77 -3.70
C LEU A 93 5.84 -4.21 -3.86
N GLU A 94 6.78 -4.95 -4.46
CA GLU A 94 8.16 -4.46 -4.63
C GLU A 94 8.23 -3.20 -5.52
N TRP A 95 7.29 -3.00 -6.43
CA TRP A 95 7.23 -1.78 -7.24
C TRP A 95 6.79 -0.60 -6.39
N GLN A 96 5.81 -0.79 -5.49
CA GLN A 96 5.45 0.23 -4.50
C GLN A 96 6.63 0.57 -3.58
N ILE A 97 7.38 -0.42 -3.12
CA ILE A 97 8.61 -0.17 -2.33
C ILE A 97 9.65 0.61 -3.14
N GLN A 98 9.83 0.28 -4.42
CA GLN A 98 10.74 1.03 -5.29
C GLN A 98 10.29 2.49 -5.46
N ASN A 99 8.98 2.73 -5.57
CA ASN A 99 8.42 4.08 -5.65
C ASN A 99 8.70 4.88 -4.38
N VAL A 100 8.59 4.27 -3.20
CA VAL A 100 8.96 4.94 -1.94
C VAL A 100 10.47 5.25 -1.89
N ILE A 101 11.34 4.36 -2.37
CA ILE A 101 12.77 4.65 -2.49
C ILE A 101 13.01 5.86 -3.39
N ASN A 102 12.34 5.92 -4.54
CA ASN A 102 12.47 7.02 -5.48
C ASN A 102 11.96 8.33 -4.85
N GLN A 103 10.82 8.29 -4.16
CA GLN A 103 10.26 9.45 -3.46
C GLN A 103 11.21 10.01 -2.41
N ILE A 104 11.83 9.15 -1.58
CA ILE A 104 12.81 9.57 -0.58
C ILE A 104 14.05 10.18 -1.24
N LYS A 105 14.50 9.59 -2.35
CA LYS A 105 15.69 10.03 -3.09
C LYS A 105 15.47 11.37 -3.78
N ASP A 106 14.32 11.53 -4.44
CA ASP A 106 14.04 12.66 -5.31
C ASP A 106 13.35 13.81 -4.55
N GLY A 107 12.79 13.53 -3.37
CA GLY A 107 12.14 14.52 -2.49
C GLY A 107 10.71 14.88 -2.90
N TYR A 108 10.17 14.22 -3.94
CA TYR A 108 8.80 14.35 -4.40
C TYR A 108 8.32 13.02 -4.97
N ASP A 109 7.00 12.87 -5.10
CA ASP A 109 6.42 11.66 -5.67
C ASP A 109 6.30 11.78 -7.20
N SER A 110 7.23 11.15 -7.91
CA SER A 110 7.20 11.10 -9.37
C SER A 110 6.14 10.16 -9.95
N ALA A 111 5.59 9.26 -9.13
CA ALA A 111 4.59 8.27 -9.53
C ALA A 111 3.16 8.75 -9.27
N GLY A 112 2.98 9.90 -8.61
CA GLY A 112 1.70 10.57 -8.45
C GLY A 112 0.78 9.94 -7.40
N TYR A 113 1.33 9.24 -6.42
CA TYR A 113 0.61 8.66 -5.28
C TYR A 113 0.40 9.65 -4.11
N SER A 114 1.11 10.77 -4.09
CA SER A 114 1.02 11.82 -3.06
C SER A 114 0.54 13.14 -3.65
N ASP A 115 -0.64 13.58 -3.22
CA ASP A 115 -1.20 14.90 -3.59
C ASP A 115 -0.59 16.07 -2.79
N LEU A 116 0.34 15.80 -1.87
CA LEU A 116 0.97 16.84 -1.04
C LEU A 116 1.79 17.85 -1.86
N VAL A 117 2.10 17.56 -3.12
CA VAL A 117 2.88 18.46 -3.99
C VAL A 117 2.03 19.57 -4.62
N ASN A 118 0.70 19.44 -4.61
CA ASN A 118 -0.21 20.41 -5.25
C ASN A 118 -0.85 21.44 -4.29
N SER A 119 -0.36 21.52 -3.05
CA SER A 119 -0.85 22.49 -2.06
C SER A 119 0.14 23.64 -1.87
N ASN A 120 0.26 24.52 -2.85
CA ASN A 120 0.89 25.85 -2.70
C ASN A 120 0.14 26.90 -3.52
#